data_AF-A0A1H3KFT8-F1
#
_entry.id   AF-A0A1H3KFT8-F1
#
_cell.length_a   1.000
_cell.length_b   1.000
_cell.length_c   1.000
_cell.angle_alpha   90.00
_cell.angle_beta   90.00
_cell.angle_gamma   90.00
#
_symmetry.space_group_name_H-M   'P 1'
#
loop_
_entity.id
_entity.type
_entity.pdbx_description
1 polymer ?
#
loop_
_entity_poly.entity_id
_entity_poly.type
_entity_poly.pdbx_seq_one_letter_code
_entity_poly.pdbx_strand_id
1 'polypeptide(L)'
;MKKKTFAFVGVVFTVLLVIVGVWLFKKPSKIKLPSDSEIELIQYNGLIVQGKPTKVSEYEQVWKKSIENAKPLSRFHNMKNKSNAPYYVFSIVEKNDKIVTFKFFKKGNTSYFETESGELYTGIEKIDELVDIEKSSKIYEFRAKIILSDEFYDDLLKYAKNVEFIKYCKKNKFSDREMYQSSCISLLNNDVKGADADKEATKTVLDINAEYENGKKDNLTASKSDFEKYINDEIKNFKKNSKYKKIDIAFKKAGYSFEEYLRNSKRVFMNYQLEYIKYQYQQEFLKGKLKVKGSYVENINEYSSAKQAELIEKGISKEKEKVVKKDCKEAYKNL
;
A
#
# COMPACT_ATOMS: atom_id res chain seq x y z
N MET A 1 -10.71 -55.10 -36.82
CA MET A 1 -11.10 -53.68 -36.59
C MET A 1 -10.21 -52.87 -35.64
N LYS A 2 -9.19 -53.42 -34.94
CA LYS A 2 -8.42 -52.67 -33.93
C LYS A 2 -7.26 -51.78 -34.45
N LYS A 3 -6.71 -52.02 -35.64
CA LYS A 3 -5.52 -51.27 -36.15
C LYS A 3 -5.80 -49.83 -36.59
N LYS A 4 -7.00 -49.53 -37.13
CA LYS A 4 -7.34 -48.17 -37.61
C LYS A 4 -7.54 -47.18 -36.45
N THR A 5 -8.04 -47.64 -35.30
CA THR A 5 -8.28 -46.81 -34.11
C THR A 5 -6.98 -46.37 -33.43
N PHE A 6 -5.98 -47.27 -33.35
CA PHE A 6 -4.65 -46.92 -32.81
C PHE A 6 -3.88 -45.92 -33.69
N ALA A 7 -3.98 -46.04 -35.02
CA ALA A 7 -3.37 -45.09 -35.93
C ALA A 7 -4.00 -43.69 -35.81
N PHE A 8 -5.33 -43.61 -35.65
CA PHE A 8 -6.04 -42.34 -35.48
C PHE A 8 -5.69 -41.65 -34.15
N VAL A 9 -5.61 -42.41 -33.05
CA VAL A 9 -5.17 -41.88 -31.74
C VAL A 9 -3.72 -41.41 -31.79
N GLY A 10 -2.83 -42.16 -32.46
CA GLY A 10 -1.44 -41.76 -32.64
C GLY A 10 -1.29 -40.47 -33.45
N VAL A 11 -2.06 -40.30 -34.53
CA VAL A 11 -2.07 -39.07 -35.34
C VAL A 11 -2.62 -37.88 -34.54
N VAL A 12 -3.74 -38.05 -33.83
CA VAL A 12 -4.31 -36.98 -33.00
C VAL A 12 -3.34 -36.57 -31.88
N PHE A 13 -2.68 -37.53 -31.23
CA PHE A 13 -1.69 -37.25 -30.19
C PHE A 13 -0.46 -36.53 -30.74
N THR A 14 0.03 -36.93 -31.92
CA THR A 14 1.17 -36.27 -32.58
C THR A 14 0.80 -34.86 -33.03
N VAL A 15 -0.40 -34.66 -33.59
CA VAL A 15 -0.91 -33.33 -33.98
C VAL A 15 -1.08 -32.43 -32.74
N LEU A 16 -1.60 -32.95 -31.63
CA LEU A 16 -1.67 -32.22 -30.36
C LEU A 16 -0.28 -31.84 -29.84
N LEU A 17 0.70 -32.76 -29.86
CA LEU A 17 2.08 -32.47 -29.46
C LEU A 17 2.75 -31.42 -30.36
N VAL A 18 2.50 -31.47 -31.68
CA VAL A 18 3.00 -30.47 -32.63
C VAL A 18 2.33 -29.11 -32.41
N ILE A 19 1.01 -29.06 -32.20
CA ILE A 19 0.28 -27.82 -31.90
C ILE A 19 0.77 -27.22 -30.58
N VAL A 20 0.91 -28.03 -29.53
CA VAL A 20 1.43 -27.60 -28.23
C VAL A 20 2.89 -27.13 -28.37
N GLY A 21 3.71 -27.84 -29.14
CA GLY A 21 5.08 -27.44 -29.46
C GLY A 21 5.13 -26.09 -30.17
N VAL A 22 4.41 -25.94 -31.28
CA VAL A 22 4.32 -24.68 -32.04
C VAL A 22 3.82 -23.53 -31.16
N TRP A 23 2.84 -23.79 -30.28
CA TRP A 23 2.31 -22.80 -29.36
C TRP A 23 3.31 -22.41 -28.25
N LEU A 24 4.10 -23.36 -27.74
CA LEU A 24 5.15 -23.12 -26.74
C LEU A 24 6.35 -22.37 -27.33
N PHE A 25 6.68 -22.60 -28.61
CA PHE A 25 7.81 -21.99 -29.32
C PHE A 25 7.44 -20.73 -30.11
N LYS A 26 6.15 -20.39 -30.23
CA LYS A 26 5.71 -19.13 -30.84
C LYS A 26 6.30 -17.97 -30.05
N LYS A 27 7.15 -17.19 -30.73
CA LYS A 27 7.72 -15.97 -30.14
C LYS A 27 6.61 -14.91 -30.01
N PRO A 28 6.46 -14.27 -28.84
CA PRO A 28 5.59 -13.11 -28.71
C PRO A 28 6.01 -12.01 -29.70
N SER A 29 5.08 -11.12 -30.03
CA SER A 29 5.38 -9.93 -30.82
C SER A 29 6.36 -9.02 -30.08
N LYS A 30 7.13 -8.21 -30.84
CA LYS A 30 7.90 -7.11 -30.26
C LYS A 30 6.97 -6.21 -29.42
N ILE A 31 7.53 -5.61 -28.37
CA ILE A 31 6.82 -4.62 -27.55
C ILE A 31 6.37 -3.49 -28.49
N LYS A 32 5.08 -3.17 -28.46
CA LYS A 32 4.55 -1.97 -29.13
C LYS A 32 4.56 -0.84 -28.10
N LEU A 33 5.52 0.07 -28.24
CA LEU A 33 5.54 1.30 -27.46
C LEU A 33 4.66 2.37 -28.13
N PRO A 34 4.06 3.28 -27.35
CA PRO A 34 3.45 4.49 -27.92
C PRO A 34 4.51 5.33 -28.64
N SER A 35 4.08 6.16 -29.59
CA SER A 35 5.00 7.10 -30.23
C SER A 35 5.46 8.17 -29.23
N ASP A 36 6.65 8.74 -29.42
CA ASP A 36 7.19 9.78 -28.52
C ASP A 36 6.23 10.96 -28.38
N SER A 37 5.58 11.34 -29.49
CA SER A 37 4.57 12.40 -29.51
C SER A 37 3.32 12.09 -28.67
N GLU A 38 3.09 10.84 -28.32
CA GLU A 38 1.96 10.39 -27.50
C GLU A 38 2.34 10.19 -26.04
N ILE A 39 3.62 10.14 -25.68
CA ILE A 39 4.05 9.98 -24.28
C ILE A 39 3.86 11.32 -23.55
N GLU A 40 3.21 11.25 -22.38
CA GLU A 40 3.01 12.38 -21.49
C GLU A 40 3.97 12.32 -20.30
N LEU A 41 4.12 11.16 -19.66
CA LEU A 41 5.01 10.99 -18.50
C LEU A 41 5.48 9.55 -18.28
N ILE A 42 6.46 9.39 -17.39
CA ILE A 42 7.06 8.11 -17.03
C ILE A 42 7.22 8.00 -15.51
N GLN A 43 6.89 6.84 -14.96
CA GLN A 43 7.01 6.51 -13.54
C GLN A 43 8.13 5.49 -13.32
N TYR A 44 8.97 5.71 -12.31
CA TYR A 44 9.97 4.75 -11.84
C TYR A 44 10.14 4.81 -10.32
N ASN A 45 10.40 3.67 -9.68
CA ASN A 45 10.76 3.59 -8.25
C ASN A 45 9.80 4.33 -7.28
N GLY A 46 8.49 4.28 -7.50
CA GLY A 46 7.52 4.98 -6.63
C GLY A 46 7.52 6.52 -6.76
N LEU A 47 8.24 7.05 -7.74
CA LEU A 47 8.28 8.46 -8.13
C LEU A 47 7.80 8.61 -9.58
N ILE A 48 7.04 9.65 -9.83
CA ILE A 48 6.84 10.21 -11.16
C ILE A 48 7.93 11.26 -11.33
N VAL A 49 8.74 11.13 -12.38
CA VAL A 49 9.49 12.29 -12.85
C VAL A 49 8.54 13.10 -13.70
N GLN A 50 7.97 14.14 -13.10
CA GLN A 50 7.38 15.22 -13.86
C GLN A 50 8.52 15.92 -14.59
N GLY A 51 8.54 15.78 -15.91
CA GLY A 51 9.44 16.56 -16.73
C GLY A 51 9.14 18.05 -16.57
N LYS A 52 10.11 18.83 -16.12
CA LYS A 52 10.55 19.86 -17.06
C LYS A 52 11.14 19.11 -18.27
N PRO A 53 10.76 19.46 -19.52
CA PRO A 53 11.03 18.69 -20.75
C PRO A 53 12.46 18.20 -20.99
N THR A 54 13.43 18.72 -20.24
CA THR A 54 14.87 18.44 -20.39
C THR A 54 15.36 17.14 -19.72
N LYS A 55 14.63 16.56 -18.75
CA LYS A 55 15.01 15.26 -18.14
C LYS A 55 14.30 14.06 -18.77
N VAL A 56 13.12 14.28 -19.35
CA VAL A 56 12.39 13.22 -20.07
C VAL A 56 13.21 12.73 -21.27
N SER A 57 13.90 13.63 -21.99
CA SER A 57 14.74 13.30 -23.15
C SER A 57 15.97 12.45 -22.83
N GLU A 58 16.66 12.68 -21.70
CA GLU A 58 17.83 11.87 -21.30
C GLU A 58 17.41 10.45 -20.89
N TYR A 59 16.27 10.33 -20.20
CA TYR A 59 15.73 9.04 -19.80
C TYR A 59 15.12 8.30 -21.00
N GLU A 60 14.37 8.99 -21.87
CA GLU A 60 13.89 8.50 -23.17
C GLU A 60 14.99 7.84 -23.98
N GLN A 61 16.16 8.48 -24.10
CA GLN A 61 17.26 7.91 -24.86
C GLN A 61 17.79 6.60 -24.27
N VAL A 62 17.84 6.47 -22.94
CA VAL A 62 18.36 5.27 -22.27
C VAL A 62 17.33 4.14 -22.24
N TRP A 63 16.06 4.40 -21.91
CA TRP A 63 15.06 3.33 -21.83
C TRP A 63 14.51 2.96 -23.21
N LYS A 64 14.26 3.91 -24.12
CA LYS A 64 13.63 3.61 -25.42
C LYS A 64 14.48 2.66 -26.25
N LYS A 65 15.78 2.97 -26.41
CA LYS A 65 16.71 2.10 -27.12
C LYS A 65 16.81 0.72 -26.47
N SER A 66 16.67 0.63 -25.15
CA SER A 66 16.78 -0.62 -24.40
C SER A 66 15.50 -1.46 -24.47
N ILE A 67 14.32 -0.82 -24.48
CA ILE A 67 13.02 -1.50 -24.63
C ILE A 67 12.75 -1.91 -26.09
N GLU A 68 13.08 -1.06 -27.07
CA GLU A 68 12.93 -1.40 -28.49
C GLU A 68 13.80 -2.60 -28.92
N ASN A 69 14.98 -2.72 -28.31
CA ASN A 69 15.88 -3.85 -28.52
C ASN A 69 15.54 -5.08 -27.67
N ALA A 70 14.52 -4.99 -26.82
CA ALA A 70 14.12 -6.10 -25.97
C ALA A 70 13.60 -7.27 -26.83
N LYS A 71 14.19 -8.44 -26.59
CA LYS A 71 13.92 -9.66 -27.35
C LYS A 71 12.83 -10.47 -26.64
N PRO A 72 11.69 -10.76 -27.31
CA PRO A 72 10.63 -11.56 -26.73
C PRO A 72 11.11 -12.99 -26.45
N LEU A 73 10.81 -13.51 -25.27
CA LEU A 73 11.04 -14.90 -24.91
C LEU A 73 9.85 -15.77 -25.32
N SER A 74 10.14 -16.99 -25.80
CA SER A 74 9.11 -17.99 -26.05
C SER A 74 8.32 -18.32 -24.77
N ARG A 75 7.07 -18.76 -24.90
CA ARG A 75 6.22 -19.11 -23.74
C ARG A 75 6.85 -20.15 -22.81
N PHE A 76 7.58 -21.12 -23.35
CA PHE A 76 8.34 -22.09 -22.53
C PHE A 76 9.39 -21.43 -21.61
N HIS A 77 10.11 -20.44 -22.14
CA HIS A 77 11.09 -19.68 -21.36
C HIS A 77 10.40 -18.72 -20.38
N ASN A 78 9.19 -18.20 -20.69
CA ASN A 78 8.41 -17.41 -19.74
C ASN A 78 8.01 -18.24 -18.52
N MET A 79 7.56 -19.48 -18.72
CA MET A 79 7.18 -20.37 -17.61
C MET A 79 8.35 -20.71 -16.68
N LYS A 80 9.58 -20.86 -17.21
CA LYS A 80 10.78 -21.14 -16.40
C LYS A 80 11.37 -19.92 -15.70
N ASN A 81 11.01 -18.71 -16.14
CA ASN A 81 11.62 -17.46 -15.69
C ASN A 81 10.66 -16.49 -15.01
N LYS A 82 9.36 -16.83 -14.88
CA LYS A 82 8.47 -16.15 -13.92
C LYS A 82 9.11 -16.21 -12.53
N SER A 83 9.26 -15.04 -11.93
CA SER A 83 10.27 -14.83 -10.89
C SER A 83 9.62 -14.29 -9.62
N ASN A 84 10.03 -14.86 -8.47
CA ASN A 84 9.88 -14.27 -7.14
C ASN A 84 11.06 -13.34 -6.81
N ALA A 85 11.84 -12.91 -7.79
CA ALA A 85 12.97 -12.02 -7.60
C ALA A 85 12.49 -10.58 -7.34
N PRO A 86 13.30 -9.78 -6.64
CA PRO A 86 13.10 -8.34 -6.53
C PRO A 86 12.85 -7.73 -7.92
N TYR A 87 11.75 -6.98 -8.04
CA TYR A 87 11.37 -6.25 -9.24
C TYR A 87 10.99 -4.79 -8.94
N TYR A 88 11.05 -3.95 -9.96
CA TYR A 88 10.44 -2.61 -9.92
C TYR A 88 9.42 -2.46 -11.05
N VAL A 89 8.35 -1.67 -10.86
CA VAL A 89 7.39 -1.34 -11.93
C VAL A 89 7.82 -0.05 -12.63
N PHE A 90 7.83 -0.12 -13.95
CA PHE A 90 8.01 0.98 -14.88
C PHE A 90 6.66 1.25 -15.55
N SER A 91 6.21 2.51 -15.57
CA SER A 91 4.95 2.88 -16.23
C SER A 91 5.19 4.01 -17.23
N ILE A 92 4.60 3.89 -18.42
CA ILE A 92 4.52 4.94 -19.44
C ILE A 92 3.07 5.41 -19.49
N VAL A 93 2.85 6.71 -19.45
CA VAL A 93 1.53 7.30 -19.61
C VAL A 93 1.47 8.07 -20.93
N GLU A 94 0.43 7.79 -21.68
CA GLU A 94 0.11 8.44 -22.96
C GLU A 94 -0.79 9.67 -22.72
N LYS A 95 -0.76 10.64 -23.64
CA LYS A 95 -1.59 11.87 -23.62
C LYS A 95 -3.11 11.61 -23.64
N ASN A 96 -3.53 10.39 -23.97
CA ASN A 96 -4.91 9.93 -23.96
C ASN A 96 -5.27 9.22 -22.63
N ASP A 97 -4.43 9.36 -21.60
CA ASP A 97 -4.54 8.73 -20.28
C ASP A 97 -4.38 7.20 -20.27
N LYS A 98 -3.93 6.60 -21.37
CA LYS A 98 -3.57 5.18 -21.39
C LYS A 98 -2.24 4.96 -20.69
N ILE A 99 -2.18 3.92 -19.87
CA ILE A 99 -1.01 3.60 -19.05
C ILE A 99 -0.52 2.21 -19.44
N VAL A 100 0.78 2.10 -19.71
CA VAL A 100 1.46 0.85 -20.05
C VAL A 100 2.47 0.55 -18.95
N THR A 101 2.29 -0.57 -18.24
CA THR A 101 3.18 -0.96 -17.15
C THR A 101 4.03 -2.19 -17.48
N PHE A 102 5.23 -2.22 -16.91
CA PHE A 102 6.19 -3.32 -17.04
C PHE A 102 6.85 -3.59 -15.70
N LYS A 103 7.02 -4.87 -15.33
CA LYS A 103 7.88 -5.25 -14.21
C LYS A 103 9.29 -5.53 -14.71
N PHE A 104 10.28 -4.86 -14.14
CA PHE A 104 11.68 -5.11 -14.44
C PHE A 104 12.33 -5.88 -13.30
N PHE A 105 13.03 -6.97 -13.61
CA PHE A 105 13.76 -7.77 -12.64
C PHE A 105 15.04 -8.36 -13.24
N LYS A 106 15.97 -8.78 -12.37
CA LYS A 106 17.19 -9.49 -12.77
C LYS A 106 17.16 -10.94 -12.31
N LYS A 107 17.71 -11.83 -13.13
CA LYS A 107 18.00 -13.23 -12.75
C LYS A 107 19.40 -13.58 -13.24
N GLY A 108 20.34 -13.73 -12.31
CA GLY A 108 21.76 -13.76 -12.62
C GLY A 108 22.19 -12.44 -13.27
N ASN A 109 22.91 -12.51 -14.39
CA ASN A 109 23.38 -11.33 -15.14
C ASN A 109 22.40 -10.88 -16.23
N THR A 110 21.18 -11.41 -16.25
CA THR A 110 20.19 -11.09 -17.29
C THR A 110 19.05 -10.25 -16.71
N SER A 111 18.74 -9.16 -17.40
CA SER A 111 17.60 -8.28 -17.12
C SER A 111 16.38 -8.69 -17.93
N TYR A 112 15.20 -8.62 -17.29
CA TYR A 112 13.92 -9.03 -17.84
C TYR A 112 12.87 -7.93 -17.68
N PHE A 113 12.02 -7.75 -18.70
CA PHE A 113 10.74 -7.05 -18.58
C PHE A 113 9.59 -8.05 -18.66
N GLU A 114 8.62 -7.93 -17.75
CA GLU A 114 7.34 -8.61 -17.80
C GLU A 114 6.23 -7.59 -18.08
N THR A 115 5.45 -7.81 -19.13
CA THR A 115 4.24 -7.02 -19.41
C THR A 115 3.09 -7.40 -18.47
N GLU A 116 2.03 -6.60 -18.42
CA GLU A 116 0.80 -6.97 -17.69
C GLU A 116 0.20 -8.32 -18.13
N SER A 117 0.36 -8.68 -19.41
CA SER A 117 -0.06 -9.98 -19.97
C SER A 117 0.84 -11.16 -19.55
N GLY A 118 1.94 -10.89 -18.83
CA GLY A 118 2.90 -11.89 -18.37
C GLY A 118 3.90 -12.35 -19.44
N GLU A 119 4.06 -11.58 -20.52
CA GLU A 119 5.05 -11.84 -21.57
C GLU A 119 6.42 -11.32 -21.11
N LEU A 120 7.47 -12.15 -21.25
CA LEU A 120 8.82 -11.75 -20.86
C LEU A 120 9.68 -11.32 -22.06
N TYR A 121 10.51 -10.33 -21.81
CA TYR A 121 11.48 -9.78 -22.75
C TYR A 121 12.85 -9.68 -22.08
N THR A 122 13.93 -9.82 -22.86
CA THR A 122 15.33 -9.77 -22.37
C THR A 122 16.20 -8.87 -23.25
N GLY A 123 17.45 -8.63 -22.88
CA GLY A 123 18.37 -7.80 -23.68
C GLY A 123 18.12 -6.32 -23.48
N ILE A 124 17.65 -5.97 -22.28
CA ILE A 124 17.46 -4.61 -21.80
C ILE A 124 18.72 -4.24 -21.03
N GLU A 125 19.47 -3.30 -21.57
CA GLU A 125 20.72 -2.82 -20.98
C GLU A 125 20.46 -1.47 -20.28
N LYS A 126 21.26 -1.12 -19.27
CA LYS A 126 21.34 0.22 -18.63
C LYS A 126 20.17 0.69 -17.75
N ILE A 127 19.00 0.08 -17.82
CA ILE A 127 17.87 0.47 -16.96
C ILE A 127 18.19 0.27 -15.46
N ASP A 128 19.00 -0.72 -15.16
CA ASP A 128 19.56 -1.02 -13.84
C ASP A 128 20.59 0.00 -13.34
N GLU A 129 21.14 0.84 -14.21
CA GLU A 129 22.00 1.97 -13.82
C GLU A 129 21.17 3.16 -13.30
N LEU A 130 19.89 3.23 -13.68
CA LEU A 130 18.98 4.31 -13.30
C LEU A 130 18.23 4.01 -11.99
N VAL A 131 18.12 2.73 -11.63
CA VAL A 131 17.25 2.27 -10.54
C VAL A 131 17.93 1.15 -9.74
N ASP A 132 18.07 1.37 -8.43
CA ASP A 132 18.42 0.31 -7.49
C ASP A 132 17.22 -0.65 -7.35
N ILE A 133 17.25 -1.78 -8.07
CA ILE A 133 16.16 -2.76 -8.12
C ILE A 133 15.86 -3.29 -6.72
N GLU A 134 16.87 -3.62 -5.91
CA GLU A 134 16.63 -4.19 -4.58
C GLU A 134 15.94 -3.19 -3.66
N LYS A 135 16.40 -1.94 -3.66
CA LYS A 135 15.75 -0.86 -2.89
C LYS A 135 14.35 -0.57 -3.39
N SER A 136 14.15 -0.56 -4.70
CA SER A 136 12.85 -0.32 -5.33
C SER A 136 11.87 -1.44 -5.02
N SER A 137 12.33 -2.69 -5.06
CA SER A 137 11.50 -3.87 -4.80
C SER A 137 10.91 -3.83 -3.40
N LYS A 138 11.63 -3.28 -2.41
CA LYS A 138 11.11 -3.09 -1.05
C LYS A 138 9.91 -2.14 -1.00
N ILE A 139 9.77 -1.21 -1.96
CA ILE A 139 8.58 -0.34 -2.10
C ILE A 139 7.41 -1.13 -2.68
N TYR A 140 7.65 -2.09 -3.58
CA TYR A 140 6.59 -2.94 -4.15
C TYR A 140 6.19 -4.10 -3.23
N GLU A 141 7.14 -4.59 -2.44
CA GLU A 141 6.94 -5.56 -1.37
C GLU A 141 6.53 -4.91 -0.05
N PHE A 142 6.18 -3.61 -0.07
CA PHE A 142 5.71 -2.92 1.12
C PHE A 142 4.61 -3.79 1.73
N ARG A 143 4.83 -4.21 2.97
CA ARG A 143 3.81 -4.87 3.76
C ARG A 143 3.13 -3.76 4.54
N ALA A 144 1.90 -4.01 5.00
CA ALA A 144 1.30 -3.15 6.01
C ALA A 144 2.37 -2.85 7.07
N LYS A 145 2.70 -1.56 7.22
CA LYS A 145 3.82 -1.10 8.05
C LYS A 145 3.60 -1.59 9.48
N ILE A 146 4.63 -1.57 10.30
CA ILE A 146 4.41 -1.57 11.76
C ILE A 146 3.61 -0.31 12.05
N ILE A 147 2.33 -0.50 12.35
CA ILE A 147 1.31 0.56 12.46
C ILE A 147 1.43 1.31 13.79
N LEU A 148 2.10 0.71 14.78
CA LEU A 148 2.47 1.40 16.01
C LEU A 148 3.88 1.98 15.85
N SER A 149 3.96 3.27 15.52
CA SER A 149 5.24 4.00 15.43
C SER A 149 5.91 4.15 16.80
N ASP A 150 7.21 4.44 16.82
CA ASP A 150 7.89 4.84 18.06
C ASP A 150 7.20 6.04 18.74
N GLU A 151 6.64 6.97 17.95
CA GLU A 151 5.84 8.10 18.43
C GLU A 151 4.57 7.63 19.15
N PHE A 152 3.86 6.63 18.63
CA PHE A 152 2.69 6.05 19.31
C PHE A 152 3.08 5.48 20.69
N TYR A 153 4.24 4.83 20.78
CA TYR A 153 4.75 4.32 22.04
C TYR A 153 5.20 5.42 23.00
N ASP A 154 5.78 6.49 22.48
CA ASP A 154 6.18 7.64 23.28
C ASP A 154 4.96 8.39 23.82
N ASP A 155 3.89 8.50 23.03
CA ASP A 155 2.59 9.00 23.50
C ASP A 155 1.99 8.13 24.59
N LEU A 156 2.04 6.80 24.44
CA LEU A 156 1.61 5.87 25.49
C LEU A 156 2.42 6.00 26.79
N LEU A 157 3.72 6.28 26.68
CA LEU A 157 4.57 6.55 27.84
C LEU A 157 4.25 7.91 28.49
N LYS A 158 3.80 8.90 27.73
CA LYS A 158 3.24 10.13 28.30
C LYS A 158 1.93 9.83 29.03
N TYR A 159 1.06 8.98 28.47
CA TYR A 159 -0.19 8.54 29.10
C TYR A 159 0.03 7.71 30.36
N ALA A 160 1.13 6.95 30.44
CA ALA A 160 1.50 6.15 31.60
C ALA A 160 1.64 6.97 32.89
N LYS A 161 1.79 8.31 32.79
CA LYS A 161 1.77 9.23 33.93
C LYS A 161 0.36 9.55 34.45
N ASN A 162 -0.69 9.25 33.68
CA ASN A 162 -2.09 9.54 34.00
C ASN A 162 -2.91 8.23 34.09
N VAL A 163 -2.92 7.62 35.28
CA VAL A 163 -3.64 6.36 35.55
C VAL A 163 -5.15 6.51 35.34
N GLU A 164 -5.73 7.68 35.60
CA GLU A 164 -7.16 7.93 35.41
C GLU A 164 -7.56 7.91 33.93
N PHE A 165 -6.71 8.44 33.04
CA PHE A 165 -6.90 8.28 31.60
C PHE A 165 -6.93 6.81 31.17
N ILE A 166 -6.01 5.98 31.68
CA ILE A 166 -5.99 4.55 31.32
C ILE A 166 -7.26 3.84 31.81
N LYS A 167 -7.75 4.16 33.02
CA LYS A 167 -9.05 3.67 33.51
C LYS A 167 -10.20 4.14 32.62
N TYR A 168 -10.16 5.38 32.14
CA TYR A 168 -11.14 5.91 31.20
C TYR A 168 -11.14 5.14 29.87
N CYS A 169 -9.97 4.90 29.28
CA CYS A 169 -9.84 4.07 28.07
C CYS A 169 -10.38 2.66 28.28
N LYS A 170 -10.09 2.04 29.44
CA LYS A 170 -10.63 0.72 29.80
C LYS A 170 -12.15 0.72 29.91
N LYS A 171 -12.75 1.80 30.43
CA LYS A 171 -14.21 1.93 30.58
C LYS A 171 -14.89 2.13 29.21
N ASN A 172 -14.27 2.88 28.32
CA ASN A 172 -14.85 3.34 27.06
C ASN A 172 -14.29 2.60 25.83
N LYS A 173 -13.90 1.33 25.97
CA LYS A 173 -13.36 0.47 24.88
C LYS A 173 -14.13 0.64 23.55
N PHE A 174 -13.41 0.65 22.44
CA PHE A 174 -13.97 0.77 21.08
C PHE A 174 -14.93 1.95 20.86
N SER A 175 -14.87 3.01 21.68
CA SER A 175 -15.71 4.20 21.54
C SER A 175 -14.97 5.40 20.95
N ASP A 176 -15.73 6.36 20.40
CA ASP A 176 -15.17 7.66 19.97
C ASP A 176 -14.67 8.49 21.15
N ARG A 177 -15.16 8.22 22.36
CA ARG A 177 -14.72 8.89 23.59
C ARG A 177 -13.28 8.56 23.95
N GLU A 178 -12.90 7.29 23.80
CA GLU A 178 -11.53 6.83 24.04
C GLU A 178 -10.56 7.40 23.01
N MET A 179 -10.97 7.41 21.74
CA MET A 179 -10.20 8.00 20.66
C MET A 179 -10.01 9.50 20.87
N TYR A 180 -11.08 10.22 21.23
CA TYR A 180 -11.04 11.65 21.54
C TYR A 180 -10.06 11.98 22.67
N GLN A 181 -10.17 11.32 23.84
CA GLN A 181 -9.27 11.63 24.96
C GLN A 181 -7.80 11.35 24.60
N SER A 182 -7.55 10.28 23.86
CA SER A 182 -6.21 9.96 23.37
C SER A 182 -5.66 11.07 22.48
N SER A 183 -6.47 11.60 21.56
CA SER A 183 -6.10 12.72 20.68
C SER A 183 -5.88 14.02 21.47
N CYS A 184 -6.77 14.37 22.41
CA CYS A 184 -6.60 15.56 23.25
C CYS A 184 -5.29 15.54 24.04
N ILE A 185 -4.96 14.42 24.70
CA ILE A 185 -3.73 14.33 25.49
C ILE A 185 -2.50 14.40 24.57
N SER A 186 -2.56 13.83 23.37
CA SER A 186 -1.51 13.98 22.37
C SER A 186 -1.27 15.45 22.01
N LEU A 187 -2.34 16.20 21.75
CA LEU A 187 -2.27 17.62 21.38
C LEU A 187 -1.76 18.49 22.54
N LEU A 188 -2.27 18.28 23.75
CA LEU A 188 -1.84 19.00 24.95
C LEU A 188 -0.35 18.76 25.26
N ASN A 189 0.16 17.56 25.00
CA ASN A 189 1.58 17.23 25.17
C ASN A 189 2.49 17.83 24.07
N ASN A 190 1.91 18.36 23.00
CA ASN A 190 2.61 19.08 21.93
C ASN A 190 2.29 20.59 22.00
N ASP A 191 2.03 21.10 23.22
CA ASP A 191 1.82 22.51 23.53
C ASP A 191 0.62 23.19 22.84
N VAL A 192 -0.36 22.40 22.35
CA VAL A 192 -1.63 22.94 21.85
C VAL A 192 -2.50 23.38 23.04
N LYS A 193 -3.05 24.60 23.00
CA LYS A 193 -3.85 25.18 24.09
C LYS A 193 -5.25 24.56 24.16
N GLY A 194 -5.83 24.50 25.36
CA GLY A 194 -7.05 23.72 25.66
C GLY A 194 -8.21 23.83 24.67
N ALA A 195 -8.66 25.03 24.30
CA ALA A 195 -9.77 25.22 23.36
C ALA A 195 -9.42 24.78 21.92
N ASP A 196 -8.17 24.98 21.51
CA ASP A 196 -7.68 24.53 20.21
C ASP A 196 -7.54 23.00 20.20
N ALA A 197 -7.07 22.41 21.30
CA ALA A 197 -6.94 20.97 21.47
C ALA A 197 -8.30 20.24 21.41
N ASP A 198 -9.37 20.80 21.98
CA ASP A 198 -10.72 20.24 21.86
C ASP A 198 -11.22 20.23 20.41
N LYS A 199 -11.10 21.38 19.73
CA LYS A 199 -11.54 21.52 18.34
C LYS A 199 -10.77 20.58 17.43
N GLU A 200 -9.45 20.52 17.60
CA GLU A 200 -8.58 19.68 16.78
C GLU A 200 -8.79 18.20 17.06
N ALA A 201 -8.90 17.78 18.33
CA ALA A 201 -9.22 16.40 18.67
C ALA A 201 -10.59 15.96 18.12
N THR A 202 -11.61 16.83 18.23
CA THR A 202 -12.93 16.56 17.66
C THR A 202 -12.84 16.39 16.14
N LYS A 203 -12.09 17.25 15.46
CA LYS A 203 -11.84 17.13 14.01
C LYS A 203 -11.12 15.83 13.68
N THR A 204 -10.05 15.47 14.40
CA THR A 204 -9.33 14.21 14.21
C THR A 204 -10.25 13.00 14.32
N VAL A 205 -11.13 12.96 15.33
CA VAL A 205 -12.07 11.84 15.51
C VAL A 205 -13.07 11.78 14.35
N LEU A 206 -13.56 12.93 13.86
CA LEU A 206 -14.45 12.99 12.71
C LEU A 206 -13.77 12.52 11.42
N ASP A 207 -12.56 13.01 11.15
CA ASP A 207 -11.78 12.67 9.97
C ASP A 207 -11.47 11.16 9.93
N ILE A 208 -11.03 10.58 11.06
CA ILE A 208 -10.77 9.13 11.18
C ILE A 208 -12.04 8.32 10.91
N ASN A 209 -13.19 8.74 11.45
CA ASN A 209 -14.46 8.05 11.17
C ASN A 209 -14.87 8.20 9.69
N ALA A 210 -14.67 9.37 9.08
CA ALA A 210 -14.97 9.58 7.66
C ALA A 210 -14.10 8.70 6.77
N GLU A 211 -12.80 8.70 7.02
CA GLU A 211 -11.85 7.89 6.26
C GLU A 211 -12.17 6.39 6.39
N TYR A 212 -12.43 5.89 7.60
CA TYR A 212 -12.79 4.48 7.81
C TYR A 212 -14.13 4.10 7.19
N GLU A 213 -15.21 4.87 7.42
CA GLU A 213 -16.55 4.52 6.91
C GLU A 213 -16.59 4.56 5.38
N ASN A 214 -15.91 5.53 4.76
CA ASN A 214 -15.86 5.63 3.30
C ASN A 214 -14.88 4.61 2.71
N GLY A 215 -13.73 4.36 3.33
CA GLY A 215 -12.83 3.27 2.95
C GLY A 215 -13.49 1.90 3.04
N LYS A 216 -14.37 1.68 4.03
CA LYS A 216 -15.16 0.46 4.15
C LYS A 216 -16.16 0.31 3.00
N LYS A 217 -16.89 1.37 2.63
CA LYS A 217 -17.81 1.36 1.47
C LYS A 217 -17.07 1.07 0.16
N ASP A 218 -15.85 1.56 0.04
CA ASP A 218 -14.99 1.38 -1.13
C ASP A 218 -14.23 0.02 -1.10
N ASN A 219 -14.49 -0.85 -0.11
CA ASN A 219 -13.84 -2.15 0.11
C ASN A 219 -12.30 -2.10 0.27
N LEU A 220 -11.81 -1.03 0.90
CA LEU A 220 -10.37 -0.77 1.12
C LEU A 220 -9.89 -1.13 2.53
N THR A 221 -10.77 -1.66 3.38
CA THR A 221 -10.47 -2.01 4.78
C THR A 221 -9.96 -3.44 4.92
N ALA A 222 -9.18 -3.68 5.97
CA ALA A 222 -8.65 -5.00 6.29
C ALA A 222 -9.71 -5.88 6.98
N SER A 223 -9.61 -7.18 6.76
CA SER A 223 -10.48 -8.15 7.42
C SER A 223 -10.22 -8.23 8.92
N LYS A 224 -11.17 -8.80 9.67
CA LYS A 224 -10.98 -9.07 11.11
C LYS A 224 -9.80 -10.01 11.36
N SER A 225 -9.62 -11.04 10.52
CA SER A 225 -8.50 -11.97 10.64
C SER A 225 -7.14 -11.29 10.40
N ASP A 226 -7.08 -10.34 9.47
CA ASP A 226 -5.85 -9.58 9.22
C ASP A 226 -5.52 -8.69 10.43
N PHE A 227 -6.52 -8.04 11.01
CA PHE A 227 -6.35 -7.25 12.24
C PHE A 227 -5.91 -8.11 13.43
N GLU A 228 -6.50 -9.29 13.63
CA GLU A 228 -6.10 -10.20 14.71
C GLU A 228 -4.66 -10.68 14.56
N LYS A 229 -4.26 -11.03 13.32
CA LYS A 229 -2.88 -11.40 13.01
C LYS A 229 -1.91 -10.25 13.31
N TYR A 230 -2.26 -9.04 12.85
CA TYR A 230 -1.49 -7.83 13.12
C TYR A 230 -1.32 -7.59 14.63
N ILE A 231 -2.40 -7.58 15.41
CA ILE A 231 -2.33 -7.33 16.86
C ILE A 231 -1.48 -8.39 17.57
N ASN A 232 -1.57 -9.66 17.15
CA ASN A 232 -0.74 -10.73 17.72
C ASN A 232 0.75 -10.52 17.43
N ASP A 233 1.09 -10.11 16.20
CA ASP A 233 2.48 -9.80 15.80
C ASP A 233 3.01 -8.57 16.55
N GLU A 234 2.19 -7.52 16.71
CA GLU A 234 2.54 -6.34 17.51
C GLU A 234 2.78 -6.70 18.97
N ILE A 235 1.91 -7.47 19.62
CA ILE A 235 2.10 -7.91 21.01
C ILE A 235 3.40 -8.71 21.15
N LYS A 236 3.70 -9.60 20.20
CA LYS A 236 4.91 -10.42 20.21
C LYS A 236 6.17 -9.58 20.04
N ASN A 237 6.16 -8.61 19.12
CA ASN A 237 7.28 -7.69 18.90
C ASN A 237 7.45 -6.75 20.10
N PHE A 238 6.35 -6.23 20.62
CA PHE A 238 6.33 -5.35 21.77
C PHE A 238 6.91 -6.01 23.00
N LYS A 239 6.60 -7.28 23.29
CA LYS A 239 7.22 -8.04 24.42
C LYS A 239 8.75 -8.09 24.38
N LYS A 240 9.37 -7.84 23.22
CA LYS A 240 10.84 -7.76 23.05
C LYS A 240 11.40 -6.35 23.19
N ASN A 241 10.56 -5.31 23.18
CA ASN A 241 10.96 -3.91 23.30
C ASN A 241 11.19 -3.52 24.77
N SER A 242 12.26 -2.77 25.05
CA SER A 242 12.58 -2.31 26.42
C SER A 242 11.51 -1.38 27.02
N LYS A 243 10.75 -0.67 26.18
CA LYS A 243 9.61 0.18 26.58
C LYS A 243 8.42 -0.64 27.10
N TYR A 244 8.32 -1.94 26.74
CA TYR A 244 7.24 -2.85 27.13
C TYR A 244 6.94 -2.82 28.61
N LYS A 245 7.97 -3.09 29.42
CA LYS A 245 7.80 -3.24 30.86
C LYS A 245 7.28 -1.96 31.49
N LYS A 246 7.73 -0.79 31.02
CA LYS A 246 7.30 0.51 31.56
C LYS A 246 5.83 0.78 31.26
N ILE A 247 5.41 0.56 30.01
CA ILE A 247 4.01 0.76 29.59
C ILE A 247 3.11 -0.26 30.31
N ASP A 248 3.47 -1.54 30.31
CA ASP A 248 2.65 -2.60 30.92
C ASP A 248 2.48 -2.41 32.44
N ILE A 249 3.51 -1.94 33.16
CA ILE A 249 3.40 -1.59 34.59
C ILE A 249 2.38 -0.46 34.80
N ALA A 250 2.41 0.58 33.98
CA ALA A 250 1.48 1.71 34.12
C ALA A 250 0.04 1.30 33.82
N PHE A 251 -0.16 0.50 32.77
CA PHE A 251 -1.45 -0.08 32.44
C PHE A 251 -1.96 -0.97 33.58
N LYS A 252 -1.12 -1.85 34.14
CA LYS A 252 -1.49 -2.73 35.25
C LYS A 252 -1.90 -1.96 36.52
N LYS A 253 -1.29 -0.82 36.80
CA LYS A 253 -1.72 0.07 37.91
C LYS A 253 -3.16 0.58 37.73
N ALA A 254 -3.62 0.71 36.49
CA ALA A 254 -5.01 1.04 36.16
C ALA A 254 -5.93 -0.20 36.11
N GLY A 255 -5.42 -1.39 36.44
CA GLY A 255 -6.14 -2.66 36.32
C GLY A 255 -6.44 -3.05 34.86
N TYR A 256 -5.63 -2.59 33.91
CA TYR A 256 -5.79 -2.88 32.49
C TYR A 256 -4.47 -3.42 31.96
N SER A 257 -4.41 -4.52 31.22
CA SER A 257 -3.15 -4.89 30.58
C SER A 257 -2.96 -4.11 29.27
N PHE A 258 -1.70 -3.90 28.87
CA PHE A 258 -1.45 -3.26 27.58
C PHE A 258 -1.95 -4.11 26.40
N GLU A 259 -1.88 -5.43 26.52
CA GLU A 259 -2.46 -6.35 25.53
C GLU A 259 -3.98 -6.16 25.41
N GLU A 260 -4.70 -6.03 26.52
CA GLU A 260 -6.13 -5.72 26.46
C GLU A 260 -6.40 -4.34 25.84
N TYR A 261 -5.53 -3.34 26.08
CA TYR A 261 -5.65 -2.04 25.42
C TYR A 261 -5.51 -2.15 23.90
N LEU A 262 -4.47 -2.79 23.40
CA LEU A 262 -4.27 -2.98 21.96
C LEU A 262 -5.46 -3.69 21.30
N ARG A 263 -6.03 -4.69 21.98
CA ARG A 263 -7.18 -5.45 21.47
C ARG A 263 -8.50 -4.70 21.53
N ASN A 264 -8.65 -3.72 22.43
CA ASN A 264 -9.94 -3.08 22.71
C ASN A 264 -9.99 -1.56 22.49
N SER A 265 -8.90 -0.95 22.02
CA SER A 265 -8.84 0.48 21.71
C SER A 265 -9.45 0.75 20.33
N LYS A 266 -10.36 1.74 20.25
CA LYS A 266 -10.89 2.20 18.97
C LYS A 266 -9.77 2.85 18.17
N ARG A 267 -8.94 3.66 18.81
CA ARG A 267 -7.80 4.33 18.18
C ARG A 267 -6.87 3.33 17.51
N VAL A 268 -6.48 2.26 18.23
CA VAL A 268 -5.60 1.22 17.68
C VAL A 268 -6.23 0.53 16.46
N PHE A 269 -7.50 0.13 16.58
CA PHE A 269 -8.22 -0.50 15.47
C PHE A 269 -8.33 0.43 14.26
N MET A 270 -8.74 1.69 14.46
CA MET A 270 -8.91 2.64 13.36
C MET A 270 -7.57 2.97 12.70
N ASN A 271 -6.52 3.25 13.47
CA ASN A 271 -5.18 3.50 12.91
C ASN A 271 -4.71 2.35 12.03
N TYR A 272 -4.97 1.11 12.44
CA TYR A 272 -4.67 -0.06 11.61
C TYR A 272 -5.42 -0.04 10.27
N GLN A 273 -6.72 0.26 10.31
CA GLN A 273 -7.55 0.32 9.12
C GLN A 273 -7.10 1.45 8.18
N LEU A 274 -6.75 2.62 8.71
CA LEU A 274 -6.31 3.77 7.90
C LEU A 274 -4.95 3.52 7.25
N GLU A 275 -3.99 2.95 7.97
CA GLU A 275 -2.70 2.56 7.39
C GLU A 275 -2.85 1.44 6.35
N TYR A 276 -3.83 0.54 6.53
CA TYR A 276 -4.16 -0.45 5.51
C TYR A 276 -4.79 0.18 4.27
N ILE A 277 -5.68 1.16 4.42
CA ILE A 277 -6.25 1.94 3.31
C ILE A 277 -5.13 2.67 2.56
N LYS A 278 -4.24 3.36 3.28
CA LYS A 278 -3.05 4.00 2.72
C LYS A 278 -2.24 3.01 1.90
N TYR A 279 -1.96 1.84 2.47
CA TYR A 279 -1.27 0.77 1.79
C TYR A 279 -1.97 0.35 0.48
N GLN A 280 -3.30 0.19 0.47
CA GLN A 280 -4.05 -0.11 -0.76
C GLN A 280 -3.85 0.98 -1.83
N TYR A 281 -3.90 2.26 -1.46
CA TYR A 281 -3.63 3.34 -2.42
C TYR A 281 -2.18 3.38 -2.90
N GLN A 282 -1.22 3.07 -2.03
CA GLN A 282 0.16 2.88 -2.45
C GLN A 282 0.28 1.75 -3.49
N GLN A 283 -0.44 0.64 -3.30
CA GLN A 283 -0.50 -0.45 -4.30
C GLN A 283 -1.19 -0.03 -5.59
N GLU A 284 -2.20 0.84 -5.54
CA GLU A 284 -2.82 1.43 -6.73
C GLU A 284 -1.82 2.27 -7.54
N PHE A 285 -1.06 3.13 -6.86
CA PHE A 285 -0.02 3.95 -7.49
C PHE A 285 1.08 3.09 -8.14
N LEU A 286 1.49 2.04 -7.45
CA LEU A 286 2.49 1.08 -7.94
C LEU A 286 1.98 0.24 -9.12
N LYS A 287 0.65 0.14 -9.31
CA LYS A 287 0.01 -0.45 -10.49
C LYS A 287 -0.23 0.57 -11.61
N GLY A 288 0.36 1.75 -11.52
CA GLY A 288 0.27 2.79 -12.54
C GLY A 288 -0.97 3.67 -12.45
N LYS A 289 -1.73 3.68 -11.35
CA LYS A 289 -2.76 4.73 -11.16
C LYS A 289 -2.10 6.01 -10.64
N LEU A 290 -2.00 7.03 -11.48
CA LEU A 290 -1.15 8.20 -11.21
C LEU A 290 -1.90 9.51 -11.03
N LYS A 291 -3.23 9.51 -11.22
CA LYS A 291 -4.06 10.71 -11.10
C LYS A 291 -4.90 10.71 -9.82
N VAL A 292 -5.03 11.88 -9.22
CA VAL A 292 -5.99 12.20 -8.18
C VAL A 292 -6.75 13.46 -8.60
N LYS A 293 -8.08 13.43 -8.59
CA LYS A 293 -8.94 14.50 -9.13
C LYS A 293 -8.55 15.02 -10.53
N GLY A 294 -8.03 14.16 -11.40
CA GLY A 294 -7.63 14.50 -12.77
C GLY A 294 -6.19 15.03 -12.91
N SER A 295 -5.48 15.28 -11.82
CA SER A 295 -4.09 15.76 -11.83
C SER A 295 -3.11 14.65 -11.49
N TYR A 296 -1.93 14.66 -12.12
CA TYR A 296 -0.84 13.76 -11.77
C TYR A 296 -0.20 14.16 -10.45
N VAL A 297 0.05 13.18 -9.59
CA VAL A 297 0.76 13.36 -8.32
C VAL A 297 2.18 12.82 -8.43
N GLU A 298 3.16 13.50 -7.84
CA GLU A 298 4.56 13.24 -8.13
C GLU A 298 5.09 11.96 -7.49
N ASN A 299 4.48 11.50 -6.40
CA ASN A 299 4.99 10.34 -5.68
C ASN A 299 3.91 9.53 -4.97
N ILE A 300 4.30 8.31 -4.61
CA ILE A 300 3.42 7.34 -3.96
C ILE A 300 2.78 7.83 -2.65
N ASN A 301 3.51 8.61 -1.85
CA ASN A 301 2.99 9.12 -0.58
C ASN A 301 1.96 10.22 -0.83
N GLU A 302 2.26 11.14 -1.75
CA GLU A 302 1.32 12.18 -2.19
C GLU A 302 0.03 11.57 -2.75
N TYR A 303 0.14 10.54 -3.61
CA TYR A 303 -1.01 9.79 -4.12
C TYR A 303 -1.87 9.24 -2.98
N SER A 304 -1.24 8.47 -2.07
CA SER A 304 -1.98 7.84 -0.98
C SER A 304 -2.65 8.85 -0.04
N SER A 305 -1.94 9.94 0.30
CA SER A 305 -2.47 11.01 1.14
C SER A 305 -3.62 11.77 0.47
N ALA A 306 -3.50 12.08 -0.82
CA ALA A 306 -4.54 12.78 -1.55
C ALA A 306 -5.81 11.92 -1.70
N LYS A 307 -5.67 10.59 -1.91
CA LYS A 307 -6.79 9.65 -1.91
C LYS A 307 -7.45 9.50 -0.53
N GLN A 308 -6.67 9.47 0.55
CA GLN A 308 -7.22 9.49 1.91
C GLN A 308 -7.99 10.81 2.19
N ALA A 309 -7.46 11.95 1.71
CA ALA A 309 -8.15 13.23 1.81
C ALA A 309 -9.51 13.23 1.10
N GLU A 310 -9.63 12.59 -0.07
CA GLU A 310 -10.94 12.41 -0.74
C GLU A 310 -11.93 11.63 0.14
N LEU A 311 -11.48 10.63 0.91
CA LEU A 311 -12.35 9.90 1.83
C LEU A 311 -12.82 10.77 3.00
N ILE A 312 -11.94 11.65 3.50
CA ILE A 312 -12.27 12.61 4.57
C ILE A 312 -13.26 13.66 4.06
N GLU A 313 -13.03 14.22 2.87
CA GLU A 313 -13.87 15.24 2.24
C GLU A 313 -15.31 14.76 1.98
N LYS A 314 -15.50 13.46 1.70
CA LYS A 314 -16.84 12.83 1.60
C LYS A 314 -17.62 12.92 2.92
N GLY A 315 -16.93 13.10 4.05
CA GLY A 315 -17.53 13.18 5.39
C GLY A 315 -18.23 11.89 5.84
N ILE A 316 -18.96 12.00 6.94
CA ILE A 316 -19.85 10.95 7.47
C ILE A 316 -21.31 11.41 7.40
N SER A 317 -22.25 10.47 7.54
CA SER A 317 -23.68 10.82 7.64
C SER A 317 -23.93 11.79 8.82
N LYS A 318 -24.90 12.69 8.67
CA LYS A 318 -25.27 13.68 9.70
C LYS A 318 -25.61 13.03 11.05
N GLU A 319 -26.27 11.87 11.03
CA GLU A 319 -26.62 11.11 12.23
C GLU A 319 -25.37 10.65 12.97
N LYS A 320 -24.44 10.02 12.25
CA LYS A 320 -23.15 9.60 12.78
C LYS A 320 -22.33 10.78 13.30
N GLU A 321 -22.28 11.89 12.57
CA GLU A 321 -21.58 13.10 12.98
C GLU A 321 -22.10 13.64 14.32
N LYS A 322 -23.43 13.68 14.50
CA LYS A 322 -24.06 14.07 15.77
C LYS A 322 -23.65 13.14 16.92
N VAL A 323 -23.61 11.83 16.68
CA VAL A 323 -23.20 10.85 17.70
C VAL A 323 -21.74 11.05 18.08
N VAL A 324 -20.83 11.18 17.10
CA VAL A 324 -19.40 11.40 17.34
C VAL A 324 -19.18 12.69 18.13
N LYS A 325 -19.79 13.82 17.71
CA LYS A 325 -19.68 15.10 18.41
C LYS A 325 -20.22 15.04 19.84
N LYS A 326 -21.32 14.30 20.07
CA LYS A 326 -21.85 14.08 21.42
C LYS A 326 -20.85 13.31 22.29
N ASP A 327 -20.25 12.24 21.76
CA ASP A 327 -19.24 11.46 22.47
C ASP A 327 -17.98 12.28 22.79
N CYS A 328 -17.47 13.08 21.84
CA CYS A 328 -16.36 14.00 22.09
C CYS A 328 -16.69 15.01 23.21
N LYS A 329 -17.88 15.62 23.15
CA LYS A 329 -18.33 16.58 24.18
C LYS A 329 -18.46 15.96 25.56
N GLU A 330 -18.95 14.72 25.64
CA GLU A 330 -19.02 13.99 26.91
C GLU A 330 -17.62 13.62 27.42
N ALA A 331 -16.70 13.24 26.53
CA ALA A 331 -15.33 12.92 26.88
C ALA A 331 -14.54 14.15 27.36
N TYR A 332 -14.75 15.32 26.75
CA TYR A 332 -14.14 16.59 27.14
C TYR A 332 -14.49 17.01 28.56
N LYS A 333 -15.73 16.79 29.00
CA LYS A 333 -16.15 17.09 30.38
C LYS A 333 -15.44 16.24 31.45
N ASN A 334 -14.79 15.16 31.03
CA ASN A 334 -14.08 14.21 31.90
C ASN A 334 -12.55 14.25 31.68
N LEU A 335 -12.05 15.22 30.91
CA LEU A 335 -10.62 15.60 30.83
C LEU A 335 -10.32 16.58 31.96
#